data_AF-A0A6A4WM25-F1
#
_entry.id   AF-A0A6A4WM25-F1
#
_cell.length_a   1.000
_cell.length_b   1.000
_cell.length_c   1.000
_cell.angle_alpha   90.00
_cell.angle_beta   90.00
_cell.angle_gamma   90.00
#
_symmetry.space_group_name_H-M   'P 1'
#
loop_
_entity.id
_entity.type
_entity.pdbx_description
1 polymer ?
#
loop_
_entity_poly.entity_id
_entity_poly.type
_entity_poly.pdbx_seq_one_letter_code
_entity_poly.pdbx_strand_id
1 'polypeptide(L)'
;MSGSASIKPCYYVGGVEDSATRTLKDITQPMSYSMPAEKICERLKKKDDQICELRYDKQIDLNNVDLKKLKVRDLKKILADWDEICDGCLEKTDFIRRIEELKPKFMREEL
;
A
#
# COMPACT_ATOMS: atom_id res chain seq x y z
N MET A 1 8.67 13.62 -12.01
CA MET A 1 9.04 12.18 -12.10
C MET A 1 9.07 11.64 -10.68
N SER A 2 7.96 11.08 -10.20
CA SER A 2 7.86 10.58 -8.81
C SER A 2 7.35 9.14 -8.87
N GLY A 3 8.25 8.22 -9.19
CA GLY A 3 7.97 6.80 -9.43
C GLY A 3 8.62 5.88 -8.39
N SER A 4 8.54 6.23 -7.11
CA SER A 4 9.11 5.43 -6.00
C SER A 4 8.23 4.23 -5.60
N ALA A 5 6.97 4.18 -6.04
CA ALA A 5 6.10 3.04 -5.78
C ALA A 5 6.34 1.86 -6.74
N SER A 6 6.76 2.07 -7.99
CA SER A 6 6.75 1.01 -9.02
C SER A 6 7.94 0.04 -9.00
N ILE A 7 9.00 0.32 -8.22
CA ILE A 7 10.28 -0.43 -8.31
C ILE A 7 10.18 -1.82 -7.66
N LYS A 8 9.49 -1.93 -6.52
CA LYS A 8 9.38 -3.19 -5.78
C LYS A 8 8.75 -4.34 -6.58
N PRO A 9 7.60 -4.21 -7.25
CA PRO A 9 7.03 -5.32 -8.03
C PRO A 9 7.91 -5.65 -9.24
N CYS A 10 8.53 -4.66 -9.88
CA CYS A 10 9.46 -4.86 -10.99
C CYS A 10 10.63 -5.75 -10.56
N TYR A 11 11.12 -5.60 -9.33
CA TYR A 11 12.13 -6.50 -8.76
C TYR A 11 11.65 -7.95 -8.65
N TYR A 12 10.46 -8.20 -8.10
CA TYR A 12 9.93 -9.56 -7.92
C TYR A 12 9.54 -10.24 -9.22
N VAL A 13 9.13 -9.48 -10.25
CA VAL A 13 8.70 -10.04 -11.53
C VAL A 13 9.81 -10.16 -12.57
N GLY A 14 11.05 -9.80 -12.26
CA GLY A 14 12.14 -9.90 -13.25
C GLY A 14 12.27 -8.70 -14.19
N GLY A 15 11.76 -7.53 -13.78
CA GLY A 15 11.69 -6.30 -14.57
C GLY A 15 12.83 -5.31 -14.34
N VAL A 16 13.82 -5.63 -13.50
CA VAL A 16 15.05 -4.84 -13.31
C VAL A 16 16.28 -5.73 -13.46
N GLU A 17 17.44 -5.13 -13.74
CA GLU A 17 18.68 -5.85 -14.06
C GLU A 17 19.16 -6.76 -12.91
N ASP A 18 18.89 -6.37 -11.66
CA ASP A 18 19.28 -7.12 -10.45
C ASP A 18 18.25 -8.19 -10.03
N SER A 19 17.16 -8.40 -10.78
CA SER A 19 16.14 -9.38 -10.43
C SER A 19 16.65 -10.82 -10.59
N ALA A 20 16.53 -11.62 -9.53
CA ALA A 20 16.85 -13.05 -9.58
C ALA A 20 15.82 -13.89 -10.38
N THR A 21 14.61 -13.38 -10.59
CA THR A 21 13.48 -14.10 -11.20
C THR A 21 13.33 -13.79 -12.70
N ARG A 22 12.90 -14.77 -13.51
CA ARG A 22 12.65 -14.63 -14.97
C ARG A 22 11.16 -14.60 -15.32
N THR A 23 10.31 -14.24 -14.37
CA THR A 23 8.84 -14.31 -14.45
C THR A 23 8.23 -13.23 -15.35
N LEU A 24 9.05 -12.28 -15.86
CA LEU A 24 8.60 -11.18 -16.70
C LEU A 24 7.85 -11.67 -17.95
N LYS A 25 8.27 -12.81 -18.53
CA LYS A 25 7.59 -13.45 -19.66
C LYS A 25 6.16 -13.86 -19.33
N ASP A 26 5.90 -14.29 -18.10
CA ASP A 26 4.56 -14.67 -17.63
C ASP A 26 3.62 -13.47 -17.46
N ILE A 27 4.15 -12.24 -17.59
CA ILE A 27 3.39 -10.99 -17.58
C ILE A 27 3.29 -10.43 -18.99
N THR A 28 4.43 -10.25 -19.66
CA THR A 28 4.49 -9.60 -20.97
C THR A 28 3.78 -10.38 -22.06
N GLN A 29 3.86 -11.71 -22.03
CA GLN A 29 3.17 -12.57 -22.98
C GLN A 29 1.64 -12.46 -22.83
N PRO A 30 1.02 -12.63 -21.63
CA PRO A 30 -0.42 -12.43 -21.50
C PRO A 30 -0.92 -11.03 -21.71
N MET A 31 -0.11 -10.01 -21.44
CA MET A 31 -0.44 -8.64 -21.80
C MET A 31 -0.49 -8.44 -23.32
N SER A 32 0.34 -9.13 -24.11
CA SER A 32 0.39 -8.96 -25.57
C SER A 32 -0.88 -9.43 -26.28
N TYR A 33 -1.65 -10.33 -25.67
CA TYR A 33 -2.98 -10.76 -26.13
C TYR A 33 -4.12 -10.24 -25.24
N SER A 34 -3.91 -9.10 -24.59
CA SER A 34 -4.93 -8.34 -23.85
C SER A 34 -5.58 -9.12 -22.70
N MET A 35 -4.84 -10.02 -22.05
CA MET A 35 -5.33 -10.68 -20.84
C MET A 35 -5.47 -9.66 -19.68
N PRO A 36 -6.60 -9.65 -18.95
CA PRO A 36 -6.78 -8.77 -17.81
C PRO A 36 -5.73 -8.99 -16.71
N ALA A 37 -5.25 -7.90 -16.10
CA ALA A 37 -4.21 -7.93 -15.07
C ALA A 37 -4.58 -8.80 -13.86
N GLU A 38 -5.86 -8.85 -13.47
CA GLU A 38 -6.35 -9.71 -12.39
C GLU A 38 -6.08 -11.20 -12.66
N LYS A 39 -6.37 -11.66 -13.88
CA LYS A 39 -6.10 -13.06 -14.29
C LYS A 39 -4.61 -13.36 -14.38
N ILE A 40 -3.80 -12.35 -14.70
CA ILE A 40 -2.34 -12.48 -14.69
C ILE A 40 -1.85 -12.64 -13.25
N CYS A 41 -2.30 -11.82 -12.29
CA CYS A 41 -1.95 -11.99 -10.87
C CYS A 41 -2.39 -13.36 -10.34
N GLU A 42 -3.60 -13.82 -10.65
CA GLU A 42 -4.06 -15.17 -10.23
C GLU A 42 -3.15 -16.30 -10.72
N ARG A 43 -2.60 -16.18 -11.93
CA ARG A 43 -1.63 -17.13 -12.47
C ARG A 43 -0.27 -17.02 -11.77
N LEU A 44 0.20 -15.80 -11.53
CA LEU A 44 1.46 -15.55 -10.83
C LEU A 44 1.42 -16.02 -9.38
N LYS A 45 0.29 -15.84 -8.70
CA LYS A 45 0.06 -16.30 -7.32
C LYS A 45 0.29 -17.81 -7.15
N LYS A 46 0.06 -18.61 -8.20
CA LYS A 46 0.32 -20.06 -8.17
C LYS A 46 1.81 -20.41 -8.28
N LYS A 47 2.64 -19.49 -8.79
CA LYS A 47 4.08 -19.65 -8.95
C LYS A 47 4.84 -19.06 -7.77
N ASP A 48 4.43 -17.88 -7.33
CA ASP A 48 5.02 -17.13 -6.24
C ASP A 48 3.92 -16.28 -5.61
N ASP A 49 3.54 -16.63 -4.39
CA ASP A 49 2.50 -15.96 -3.62
C ASP A 49 2.93 -14.55 -3.19
N GLN A 50 4.23 -14.31 -3.00
CA GLN A 50 4.77 -13.02 -2.59
C GLN A 50 4.46 -11.91 -3.60
N ILE A 51 4.36 -12.23 -4.90
CA ILE A 51 4.06 -11.25 -5.97
C ILE A 51 2.69 -10.59 -5.76
N CYS A 52 1.66 -11.35 -5.39
CA CYS A 52 0.31 -10.81 -5.17
C CYS A 52 0.07 -10.37 -3.71
N GLU A 53 1.03 -10.61 -2.81
CA GLU A 53 1.00 -10.11 -1.43
C GLU A 53 1.65 -8.74 -1.26
N LEU A 54 2.33 -8.22 -2.30
CA LEU A 54 2.84 -6.86 -2.36
C LEU A 54 1.70 -5.84 -2.24
N ARG A 55 1.38 -5.48 -1.00
CA ARG A 55 0.50 -4.36 -0.70
C ARG A 55 1.34 -3.10 -0.71
N TYR A 56 1.04 -2.21 -1.64
CA TYR A 56 1.41 -0.83 -1.44
C TYR A 56 0.64 -0.31 -0.25
N ASP A 57 1.38 0.35 0.62
CA ASP A 57 0.82 1.27 1.57
C ASP A 57 0.02 2.31 0.80
N LYS A 58 -1.29 2.11 0.76
CA LYS A 58 -2.20 3.13 0.24
C LYS A 58 -1.96 4.36 1.11
N GLN A 59 -1.50 5.45 0.51
CA GLN A 59 -1.58 6.74 1.15
C GLN A 59 -3.07 6.96 1.47
N ILE A 60 -3.36 7.00 2.76
CA ILE A 60 -4.73 7.18 3.22
C ILE A 60 -5.05 8.64 3.02
N ASP A 61 -5.96 8.93 2.10
CA ASP A 61 -6.45 10.27 1.84
C ASP A 61 -7.31 10.72 3.02
N LEU A 62 -6.68 11.29 4.05
CA LEU A 62 -7.32 11.67 5.30
C LEU A 62 -8.46 12.69 5.12
N ASN A 63 -8.49 13.38 3.98
CA ASN A 63 -9.57 14.30 3.58
C ASN A 63 -10.90 13.60 3.27
N ASN A 64 -10.85 12.47 2.56
CA ASN A 64 -12.04 11.78 2.04
C ASN A 64 -12.27 10.40 2.66
N VAL A 65 -11.35 9.92 3.50
CA VAL A 65 -11.49 8.62 4.17
C VAL A 65 -12.39 8.72 5.39
N ASP A 66 -13.26 7.71 5.53
CA ASP A 66 -14.02 7.49 6.76
C ASP A 66 -13.17 6.65 7.72
N LEU A 67 -12.66 7.28 8.78
CA LEU A 67 -11.81 6.64 9.79
C LEU A 67 -12.53 5.45 10.48
N LYS A 68 -13.86 5.44 10.50
CA LYS A 68 -14.65 4.33 11.07
C LYS A 68 -14.56 3.07 10.21
N LYS A 69 -14.29 3.19 8.91
CA LYS A 69 -14.13 2.05 7.98
C LYS A 69 -12.74 1.44 8.01
N LEU A 70 -11.75 2.16 8.54
CA LEU A 70 -10.36 1.68 8.65
C LEU A 70 -10.20 0.64 9.76
N LYS A 71 -9.20 -0.24 9.62
CA LYS A 71 -8.82 -1.18 10.68
C LYS A 71 -7.90 -0.48 11.68
N VAL A 72 -7.87 -0.96 12.92
CA VAL A 72 -6.97 -0.42 13.97
C VAL A 72 -5.52 -0.36 13.52
N ARG A 73 -5.06 -1.35 12.73
CA ARG A 73 -3.71 -1.34 12.15
C ARG A 73 -3.45 -0.13 11.24
N ASP A 74 -4.45 0.26 10.44
CA ASP A 74 -4.32 1.35 9.47
C ASP A 74 -4.36 2.70 10.23
N LEU A 75 -5.18 2.78 11.30
CA LEU A 75 -5.20 3.94 12.22
C LEU A 75 -3.87 4.12 12.96
N LYS A 76 -3.30 3.03 13.49
CA LYS A 76 -1.97 3.06 14.12
C LYS A 76 -0.89 3.53 13.16
N LYS A 77 -1.01 3.13 11.89
CA LYS A 77 -0.09 3.55 10.86
C LYS A 77 -0.16 5.05 10.59
N ILE A 78 -1.36 5.64 10.50
CA ILE A 78 -1.52 7.09 10.34
C ILE A 78 -0.81 7.85 11.46
N LEU A 79 -0.97 7.41 12.71
CA LEU A 79 -0.30 8.02 13.85
C LEU A 79 1.23 7.86 13.77
N ALA A 80 1.72 6.69 13.38
CA ALA A 80 3.15 6.45 13.19
C ALA A 80 3.75 7.29 12.04
N ASP A 81 3.02 7.47 10.93
CA ASP A 81 3.43 8.31 9.81
C ASP A 81 3.51 9.80 10.22
N TRP A 82 2.80 10.20 11.28
CA TRP A 82 2.85 11.51 11.92
C TRP A 82 3.83 11.62 13.09
N ASP A 83 4.62 10.57 13.35
CA ASP A 83 5.50 10.44 14.52
C ASP A 83 4.76 10.63 15.86
N GLU A 84 3.46 10.32 15.88
CA GLU A 84 2.60 10.46 17.04
C GLU A 84 2.32 9.09 17.67
N ILE A 85 2.61 8.97 18.97
CA ILE A 85 2.39 7.75 19.74
C ILE A 85 1.14 7.95 20.59
N CYS A 86 0.20 7.01 20.53
CA CYS A 86 -0.95 7.02 21.44
C CYS A 86 -0.77 6.00 22.57
N ASP A 87 -0.19 6.43 23.68
CA ASP A 87 0.05 5.61 24.90
C ASP A 87 -1.23 5.23 25.68
N GLY A 88 -2.40 5.77 25.29
CA GLY A 88 -3.68 5.50 25.95
C GLY A 88 -4.79 4.95 25.06
N CYS A 89 -4.50 4.67 23.78
CA CYS A 89 -5.52 4.18 22.84
C CYS A 89 -5.70 2.66 22.99
N LEU A 90 -6.77 2.25 23.68
CA LEU A 90 -7.12 0.83 23.85
C LEU A 90 -8.19 0.42 22.84
N GLU A 91 -9.15 1.31 22.59
CA GLU A 91 -10.26 1.06 21.70
C GLU A 91 -10.09 1.75 20.35
N LYS A 92 -10.75 1.21 19.32
CA LYS A 92 -10.72 1.78 17.96
C LYS A 92 -11.19 3.25 17.95
N THR A 93 -12.15 3.60 18.80
CA THR A 93 -12.66 4.96 18.96
C THR A 93 -11.60 5.93 19.48
N ASP A 94 -10.69 5.49 20.35
CA ASP A 94 -9.62 6.33 20.88
C ASP A 94 -8.63 6.72 19.78
N PHE A 95 -8.25 5.75 18.94
CA PHE A 95 -7.40 6.00 17.77
C PHE A 95 -8.04 7.00 16.80
N ILE A 96 -9.34 6.85 16.53
CA ILE A 96 -10.06 7.77 15.63
C ILE A 96 -10.06 9.18 16.22
N ARG A 97 -10.36 9.33 17.52
CA ARG A 97 -10.41 10.64 18.17
C ARG A 97 -9.04 11.33 18.14
N ARG A 98 -7.96 10.59 18.43
CA ARG A 98 -6.60 11.12 18.37
C ARG A 98 -6.24 11.60 16.96
N ILE A 99 -6.62 10.84 15.94
CA ILE A 99 -6.39 11.21 14.54
C ILE A 99 -7.20 12.46 14.16
N GLU A 100 -8.46 12.58 14.58
CA GLU A 100 -9.28 13.77 14.32
C GLU A 100 -8.73 15.03 15.01
N GLU A 101 -8.19 14.90 16.22
CA GLU A 101 -7.53 16.00 16.96
C GLU A 101 -6.25 16.48 16.25
N LEU A 102 -5.48 15.55 15.69
CA LEU A 102 -4.20 15.83 15.02
C LEU A 102 -4.36 16.24 13.56
N LYS A 103 -5.40 15.74 12.87
CA LYS A 103 -5.71 16.03 11.47
C LYS A 103 -5.58 17.52 11.13
N PRO A 104 -6.23 18.47 11.83
CA PRO A 104 -6.11 19.89 11.47
C PRO A 104 -4.72 20.49 11.72
N LYS A 105 -3.83 19.85 12.49
CA LYS A 105 -2.44 20.31 12.67
C LYS A 105 -1.60 19.91 11.46
N PHE A 106 -1.58 18.62 11.13
CA PHE A 106 -0.81 18.10 9.99
C PHE A 106 -1.36 18.57 8.63
N MET A 107 -2.68 18.79 8.51
CA MET A 107 -3.26 19.32 7.27
C MET A 107 -3.04 20.83 7.07
N ARG A 108 -2.60 21.56 8.10
CA ARG A 108 -2.22 22.98 7.98
C ARG A 108 -0.73 23.19 7.73
N GLU A 109 0.10 22.21 8.05
CA GLU A 109 1.56 22.30 7.92
C GLU A 109 2.06 21.98 6.50
N GLU A 110 1.20 21.46 5.62
CA GLU A 110 1.50 21.19 4.20
C GLU A 110 1.16 22.37 3.26
N LEU A 111 1.08 23.60 3.79
CA LEU A 111 0.81 24.86 3.06
C LEU A 111 2.00 25.84 3.16
#